data_AF-A0A3B0Z2U9-F1
#
_entry.id   AF-A0A3B0Z2U9-F1
#
_cell.length_a   1.000
_cell.length_b   1.000
_cell.length_c   1.000
_cell.angle_alpha   90.00
_cell.angle_beta   90.00
_cell.angle_gamma   90.00
#
_symmetry.space_group_name_H-M   'P 1'
#
loop_
_entity.id
_entity.type
_entity.pdbx_description
1 polymer ?
#
loop_
_entity_poly.entity_id
_entity_poly.type
_entity_poly.pdbx_seq_one_letter_code
_entity_poly.pdbx_strand_id
1 'polypeptide(L)'
;MNKRIRFPLAVLMLLVATIANAQDAQPDGNTLYQQHCAACHGSHGDGGVGIPLNLPDFLAVASNRYLRNTLRHGRPGRVMPAFPLLTDAEVDAIIQTIRTWTDVPAPVYDSAPIKADASRGKQIFSQHCAACHGDHGQGGAGTGVTFSRPREAPIMAPALNNPGFQKSVSDAMLKATLLRGRRGTPMPAITESGLKESDADDLVAWLRELPADPVPQRTDESAVIRMQSPYSFEETLDNLKQAIAAHNFRVIREQTLNSGFVEPGQEDKRQYIVYFCSFSFLNEALSIDPRVGMFLPCRVTLQETDKGVELVTINPENLSHLFNNRELDKACVRMHHLYTEILEEATL
;
A
#
# COMPACT_ATOMS: atom_id res chain seq x y z
N MET A 1 -51.71 72.91 -30.77
CA MET A 1 -51.28 72.82 -29.36
C MET A 1 -52.18 71.84 -28.64
N ASN A 2 -51.73 70.59 -28.45
CA ASN A 2 -52.22 69.66 -27.43
C ASN A 2 -51.28 68.44 -27.41
N LYS A 3 -50.46 68.34 -26.36
CA LYS A 3 -49.48 67.28 -26.15
C LYS A 3 -50.22 65.99 -25.76
N ARG A 4 -50.10 64.94 -26.57
CA ARG A 4 -50.36 63.56 -26.13
C ARG A 4 -49.02 62.83 -26.03
N ILE A 5 -48.65 62.53 -24.79
CA ILE A 5 -47.48 61.75 -24.40
C ILE A 5 -47.72 60.31 -24.87
N ARG A 6 -46.87 59.82 -25.78
CA ARG A 6 -46.76 58.39 -26.13
C ARG A 6 -45.53 57.85 -25.42
N PHE A 7 -45.71 57.08 -24.35
CA PHE A 7 -44.64 56.24 -23.82
C PHE A 7 -44.50 55.01 -24.75
N PRO A 8 -43.29 54.68 -25.23
CA PRO A 8 -43.09 53.54 -26.08
C PRO A 8 -43.17 52.26 -25.24
N LEU A 9 -43.95 51.33 -25.79
CA LEU A 9 -44.07 49.93 -25.44
C LEU A 9 -42.72 49.24 -25.77
N ALA A 10 -41.74 49.34 -24.89
CA ALA A 10 -40.49 48.59 -25.00
C ALA A 10 -39.88 48.45 -23.60
N VAL A 11 -39.26 47.31 -23.34
CA VAL A 11 -38.71 46.87 -22.03
C VAL A 11 -39.72 46.11 -21.16
N LEU A 12 -40.21 44.99 -21.68
CA LEU A 12 -40.31 43.77 -20.87
C LEU A 12 -39.54 42.68 -21.62
N MET A 13 -38.23 42.84 -21.62
CA MET A 13 -37.29 41.84 -22.14
C MET A 13 -37.27 40.70 -21.12
N LEU A 14 -37.87 39.57 -21.50
CA LEU A 14 -37.80 38.29 -20.81
C LEU A 14 -36.33 37.98 -20.44
N LEU A 15 -35.95 38.26 -19.21
CA LEU A 15 -34.84 37.56 -18.54
C LEU A 15 -35.40 36.22 -18.07
N VAL A 16 -35.56 35.28 -19.01
CA VAL A 16 -35.54 33.86 -18.66
C VAL A 16 -34.09 33.56 -18.36
N ALA A 17 -33.71 33.75 -17.09
CA ALA A 17 -32.46 33.21 -16.57
C ALA A 17 -32.52 31.70 -16.79
N THR A 18 -31.78 31.20 -17.78
CA THR A 18 -31.40 29.80 -17.83
C THR A 18 -30.57 29.55 -16.59
N ILE A 19 -31.23 29.05 -15.54
CA ILE A 19 -30.57 28.31 -14.47
C ILE A 19 -30.07 27.06 -15.19
N ALA A 20 -28.90 27.15 -15.81
CA ALA A 20 -28.14 25.98 -16.19
C ALA A 20 -27.90 25.25 -14.87
N ASN A 21 -28.60 24.14 -14.68
CA ASN A 21 -28.24 23.18 -13.66
C ASN A 21 -26.75 22.95 -13.84
N ALA A 22 -25.95 23.31 -12.84
CA ALA A 22 -24.69 22.64 -12.62
C ALA A 22 -25.07 21.18 -12.32
N GLN A 23 -25.37 20.41 -13.36
CA GLN A 23 -25.15 18.98 -13.31
C GLN A 23 -23.65 18.87 -13.03
N ASP A 24 -23.32 18.44 -11.81
CA ASP A 24 -21.96 18.09 -11.44
C ASP A 24 -21.35 17.33 -12.62
N ALA A 25 -20.33 17.94 -13.24
CA ALA A 25 -19.67 17.34 -14.38
C ALA A 25 -19.18 15.96 -13.94
N GLN A 26 -19.62 14.91 -14.64
CA GLN A 26 -19.26 13.55 -14.29
C GLN A 26 -17.72 13.44 -14.23
N PRO A 27 -17.15 12.80 -13.20
CA PRO A 27 -15.70 12.73 -13.05
C PRO A 27 -15.04 12.15 -14.31
N ASP A 28 -13.94 12.75 -14.75
CA ASP A 28 -13.15 12.25 -15.88
C ASP A 28 -12.35 11.02 -15.43
N GLY A 29 -12.88 9.84 -15.72
CA GLY A 29 -12.27 8.56 -15.40
C GLY A 29 -10.88 8.37 -15.99
N ASN A 30 -10.60 8.91 -17.19
CA ASN A 30 -9.29 8.77 -17.80
C ASN A 30 -8.26 9.63 -17.05
N THR A 31 -8.60 10.88 -16.75
CA THR A 31 -7.73 11.73 -15.94
C THR A 31 -7.45 11.10 -14.57
N LEU A 32 -8.48 10.59 -13.88
CA LEU A 32 -8.33 9.89 -12.61
C LEU A 32 -7.44 8.64 -12.73
N TYR A 33 -7.63 7.84 -13.77
CA TYR A 33 -6.80 6.66 -14.03
C TYR A 33 -5.33 7.05 -14.27
N GLN A 34 -5.06 8.09 -15.05
CA GLN A 34 -3.69 8.57 -15.28
C GLN A 34 -3.03 9.07 -13.99
N GLN A 35 -3.78 9.75 -13.12
CA GLN A 35 -3.27 10.29 -11.86
C GLN A 35 -2.99 9.22 -10.81
N HIS A 36 -3.82 8.17 -10.74
CA HIS A 36 -3.81 7.23 -9.63
C HIS A 36 -3.32 5.82 -9.98
N CYS A 37 -3.40 5.41 -11.24
CA CYS A 37 -3.20 4.01 -11.65
C CYS A 37 -2.08 3.82 -12.67
N ALA A 38 -1.94 4.73 -13.64
CA ALA A 38 -1.06 4.54 -14.79
C ALA A 38 0.42 4.40 -14.44
N ALA A 39 0.89 5.03 -13.35
CA ALA A 39 2.28 4.89 -12.88
C ALA A 39 2.65 3.43 -12.57
N CYS A 40 1.68 2.62 -12.16
CA CYS A 40 1.88 1.19 -11.92
C CYS A 40 1.36 0.32 -13.07
N HIS A 41 0.13 0.58 -13.51
CA HIS A 41 -0.59 -0.30 -14.44
C HIS A 41 -0.43 0.09 -15.92
N GLY A 42 0.37 1.11 -16.24
CA GLY A 42 0.51 1.61 -17.61
C GLY A 42 -0.68 2.48 -18.03
N SER A 43 -0.47 3.35 -19.02
CA SER A 43 -1.47 4.34 -19.45
C SER A 43 -2.73 3.72 -20.05
N HIS A 44 -2.64 2.51 -20.62
CA HIS A 44 -3.76 1.72 -21.14
C HIS A 44 -3.92 0.36 -20.43
N GLY A 45 -3.40 0.24 -19.20
CA GLY A 45 -3.54 -1.00 -18.44
C GLY A 45 -2.56 -2.09 -18.85
N ASP A 46 -1.51 -1.79 -19.62
CA ASP A 46 -0.54 -2.76 -20.13
C ASP A 46 0.40 -3.34 -19.06
N GLY A 47 0.33 -2.81 -17.84
CA GLY A 47 1.19 -3.18 -16.72
C GLY A 47 2.53 -2.43 -16.74
N GLY A 48 3.56 -3.06 -16.20
CA GLY A 48 4.90 -2.52 -16.05
C GLY A 48 5.40 -2.75 -14.64
N VAL A 49 5.31 -1.71 -13.79
CA VAL A 49 5.53 -1.86 -12.36
C VAL A 49 4.46 -2.82 -11.81
N GLY A 50 3.19 -2.49 -11.91
CA GLY A 50 2.06 -3.35 -11.57
C GLY A 50 1.70 -4.38 -12.65
N ILE A 51 0.67 -5.19 -12.36
CA ILE A 51 0.15 -6.20 -13.30
C ILE A 51 -0.63 -5.55 -14.45
N PRO A 52 -0.66 -6.15 -15.65
CA PRO A 52 -1.54 -5.69 -16.72
C PRO A 52 -3.02 -5.89 -16.34
N LEU A 53 -3.80 -4.84 -16.52
CA LEU A 53 -5.24 -4.77 -16.30
C LEU A 53 -6.04 -4.91 -17.61
N ASN A 54 -5.41 -4.74 -18.76
CA ASN A 54 -6.07 -4.84 -20.07
C ASN A 54 -6.04 -6.27 -20.67
N LEU A 55 -5.56 -7.27 -19.91
CA LEU A 55 -5.56 -8.65 -20.37
C LEU A 55 -7.00 -9.12 -20.66
N PRO A 56 -7.28 -9.67 -21.86
CA PRO A 56 -8.63 -10.08 -22.23
C PRO A 56 -9.28 -11.05 -21.24
N ASP A 57 -8.52 -12.05 -20.76
CA ASP A 57 -9.07 -13.03 -19.81
C ASP A 57 -9.31 -12.45 -18.43
N PHE A 58 -8.52 -11.45 -18.00
CA PHE A 58 -8.78 -10.74 -16.76
C PHE A 58 -10.06 -9.91 -16.87
N LEU A 59 -10.22 -9.11 -17.93
CA LEU A 59 -11.40 -8.26 -18.10
C LEU A 59 -12.69 -9.08 -18.30
N ALA A 60 -12.58 -10.25 -18.94
CA ALA A 60 -13.71 -11.16 -19.12
C ALA A 60 -14.22 -11.80 -17.82
N VAL A 61 -13.37 -11.92 -16.78
CA VAL A 61 -13.78 -12.49 -15.47
C VAL A 61 -13.90 -11.46 -14.36
N ALA A 62 -13.23 -10.31 -14.46
CA ALA A 62 -13.31 -9.26 -13.46
C ALA A 62 -14.69 -8.62 -13.49
N SER A 63 -15.46 -8.71 -12.41
CA SER A 63 -16.73 -7.98 -12.26
C SER A 63 -16.50 -6.53 -11.82
N ASN A 64 -17.46 -5.63 -12.08
CA ASN A 64 -17.38 -4.25 -11.55
C ASN A 64 -17.35 -4.23 -10.02
N ARG A 65 -18.04 -5.16 -9.35
CA ARG A 65 -17.96 -5.35 -7.89
C ARG A 65 -16.53 -5.66 -7.45
N TYR A 66 -15.85 -6.58 -8.14
CA TYR A 66 -14.47 -6.94 -7.82
C TYR A 66 -13.51 -5.74 -8.00
N LEU A 67 -13.65 -4.98 -9.09
CA LEU A 67 -12.82 -3.80 -9.34
C LEU A 67 -13.05 -2.72 -8.27
N ARG A 68 -14.32 -2.40 -7.97
CA ARG A 68 -14.69 -1.43 -6.93
C ARG A 68 -14.15 -1.83 -5.56
N ASN A 69 -14.37 -3.08 -5.15
CA ASN A 69 -13.87 -3.58 -3.87
C ASN A 69 -12.34 -3.60 -3.83
N THR A 70 -11.67 -3.86 -4.97
CA THR A 70 -10.20 -3.80 -5.05
C THR A 70 -9.69 -2.37 -4.85
N LEU A 71 -10.34 -1.36 -5.41
CA LEU A 71 -10.00 0.05 -5.17
C LEU A 71 -10.27 0.46 -3.71
N ARG A 72 -11.34 -0.07 -3.09
CA ARG A 72 -11.71 0.25 -1.70
C ARG A 72 -10.83 -0.44 -0.65
N HIS A 73 -10.44 -1.69 -0.87
CA HIS A 73 -9.66 -2.47 0.10
C HIS A 73 -8.16 -2.52 -0.21
N GLY A 74 -7.76 -2.21 -1.45
CA GLY A 74 -6.40 -2.41 -1.92
C GLY A 74 -5.94 -3.86 -1.80
N ARG A 75 -4.63 -4.02 -1.61
CA ARG A 75 -3.97 -5.27 -1.24
C ARG A 75 -3.06 -4.97 -0.04
N PRO A 76 -3.57 -5.06 1.20
CA PRO A 76 -2.76 -4.79 2.40
C PRO A 76 -1.48 -5.64 2.43
N GLY A 77 -0.36 -5.08 2.84
CA GLY A 77 0.96 -5.74 2.81
C GLY A 77 1.57 -5.87 1.40
N ARG A 78 0.96 -5.28 0.37
CA ARG A 78 1.44 -5.24 -1.03
C ARG A 78 1.43 -3.82 -1.59
N VAL A 79 2.02 -3.62 -2.77
CA VAL A 79 2.17 -2.25 -3.31
C VAL A 79 0.84 -1.57 -3.67
N MET A 80 -0.22 -2.32 -3.99
CA MET A 80 -1.50 -1.75 -4.42
C MET A 80 -2.28 -1.18 -3.23
N PRO A 81 -2.39 0.15 -3.08
CA PRO A 81 -3.04 0.77 -1.93
C PRO A 81 -4.57 0.70 -2.05
N ALA A 82 -5.24 1.05 -0.96
CA ALA A 82 -6.65 1.42 -0.99
C ALA A 82 -6.79 2.90 -1.38
N PHE A 83 -7.93 3.25 -1.97
CA PHE A 83 -8.27 4.63 -2.37
C PHE A 83 -9.50 5.12 -1.59
N PRO A 84 -9.40 5.33 -0.27
CA PRO A 84 -10.54 5.73 0.56
C PRO A 84 -10.98 7.18 0.31
N LEU A 85 -10.09 8.01 -0.26
CA LEU A 85 -10.36 9.42 -0.54
C LEU A 85 -11.12 9.66 -1.85
N LEU A 86 -11.15 8.68 -2.75
CA LEU A 86 -11.96 8.76 -3.97
C LEU A 86 -13.43 8.54 -3.63
N THR A 87 -14.30 9.40 -4.14
CA THR A 87 -15.76 9.22 -4.08
C THR A 87 -16.21 7.98 -4.86
N ASP A 88 -17.44 7.53 -4.66
CA ASP A 88 -17.99 6.41 -5.44
C ASP A 88 -18.12 6.75 -6.92
N ALA A 89 -18.46 7.99 -7.26
CA ALA A 89 -18.54 8.46 -8.65
C ALA A 89 -17.16 8.44 -9.34
N GLU A 90 -16.09 8.84 -8.65
CA GLU A 90 -14.72 8.79 -9.19
C GLU A 90 -14.24 7.34 -9.38
N VAL A 91 -14.53 6.45 -8.42
CA VAL A 91 -14.21 5.03 -8.58
C VAL A 91 -14.96 4.42 -9.76
N ASP A 92 -16.24 4.75 -9.93
CA ASP A 92 -17.04 4.26 -11.03
C ASP A 92 -16.55 4.80 -12.38
N ALA A 93 -16.10 6.06 -12.43
CA ALA A 93 -15.49 6.65 -13.62
C ALA A 93 -14.18 5.93 -14.01
N ILE A 94 -13.30 5.62 -13.03
CA ILE A 94 -12.08 4.82 -13.28
C ILE A 94 -12.44 3.43 -13.83
N ILE A 95 -13.45 2.77 -13.24
CA ILE A 95 -13.90 1.46 -13.72
C ILE A 95 -14.44 1.56 -15.15
N GLN A 96 -15.21 2.60 -15.47
CA GLN A 96 -15.70 2.84 -16.83
C GLN A 96 -14.53 2.99 -17.82
N THR A 97 -13.46 3.70 -17.45
CA THR A 97 -12.23 3.77 -18.25
C THR A 97 -11.60 2.40 -18.46
N ILE A 98 -11.46 1.58 -17.42
CA ILE A 98 -10.92 0.21 -17.56
C ILE A 98 -11.79 -0.64 -18.51
N ARG A 99 -13.10 -0.39 -18.53
CA ARG A 99 -14.04 -1.10 -19.40
C ARG A 99 -13.97 -0.68 -20.87
N THR A 100 -13.35 0.45 -21.22
CA THR A 100 -13.19 0.82 -22.64
C THR A 100 -12.14 -0.02 -23.36
N TRP A 101 -11.31 -0.77 -22.63
CA TRP A 101 -10.27 -1.63 -23.22
C TRP A 101 -10.79 -2.99 -23.69
N THR A 102 -12.08 -3.27 -23.52
CA THR A 102 -12.70 -4.51 -23.99
C THR A 102 -14.13 -4.28 -24.43
N ASP A 103 -14.55 -5.01 -25.46
CA ASP A 103 -15.96 -5.08 -25.85
C ASP A 103 -16.74 -6.14 -25.06
N VAL A 104 -16.07 -6.91 -24.19
CA VAL A 104 -16.72 -7.94 -23.37
C VAL A 104 -17.48 -7.27 -22.21
N PRO A 105 -18.80 -7.50 -22.08
CA PRO A 105 -19.55 -6.96 -20.96
C PRO A 105 -19.02 -7.46 -19.61
N ALA A 106 -19.08 -6.59 -18.60
CA ALA A 106 -18.68 -6.96 -17.25
C ALA A 106 -19.52 -8.15 -16.73
N PRO A 107 -18.91 -9.24 -16.25
CA PRO A 107 -19.66 -10.36 -15.70
C PRO A 107 -20.35 -9.96 -14.39
N VAL A 108 -21.53 -10.55 -14.18
CA VAL A 108 -22.28 -10.47 -12.93
C VAL A 108 -22.26 -11.85 -12.30
N TYR A 109 -21.78 -11.92 -11.07
CA TYR A 109 -21.69 -13.17 -10.32
C TYR A 109 -22.58 -13.13 -9.08
N ASP A 110 -23.16 -14.30 -8.79
CA ASP A 110 -23.76 -14.55 -7.49
C ASP A 110 -22.72 -14.35 -6.36
N SER A 111 -23.20 -13.92 -5.21
CA SER A 111 -22.46 -13.89 -3.95
C SER A 111 -22.59 -15.17 -3.13
N ALA A 112 -23.41 -16.13 -3.55
CA ALA A 112 -23.56 -17.41 -2.89
C ALA A 112 -22.20 -18.12 -2.72
N PRO A 113 -21.85 -18.55 -1.50
CA PRO A 113 -20.65 -19.36 -1.27
C PRO A 113 -20.75 -20.71 -1.99
N ILE A 114 -19.65 -21.17 -2.55
CA ILE A 114 -19.51 -22.52 -3.10
C ILE A 114 -19.14 -23.46 -1.95
N LYS A 115 -19.97 -24.48 -1.71
CA LYS A 115 -19.72 -25.53 -0.72
C LYS A 115 -19.24 -26.78 -1.44
N ALA A 116 -17.98 -27.15 -1.22
CA ALA A 116 -17.32 -28.29 -1.85
C ALA A 116 -16.28 -28.90 -0.90
N ASP A 117 -15.49 -29.88 -1.34
CA ASP A 117 -14.51 -30.57 -0.51
C ASP A 117 -13.19 -29.76 -0.42
N ALA A 118 -13.06 -28.95 0.63
CA ALA A 118 -11.84 -28.18 0.87
C ALA A 118 -10.60 -29.05 1.14
N SER A 119 -10.76 -30.28 1.65
CA SER A 119 -9.63 -31.18 1.87
C SER A 119 -9.06 -31.68 0.53
N ARG A 120 -9.95 -32.01 -0.41
CA ARG A 120 -9.55 -32.31 -1.79
C ARG A 120 -8.96 -31.09 -2.48
N GLY A 121 -9.57 -29.92 -2.31
CA GLY A 121 -9.06 -28.64 -2.81
C GLY A 121 -7.63 -28.34 -2.37
N LYS A 122 -7.32 -28.59 -1.09
CA LYS A 122 -5.97 -28.44 -0.52
C LYS A 122 -4.95 -29.33 -1.22
N GLN A 123 -5.30 -30.60 -1.48
CA GLN A 123 -4.41 -31.53 -2.18
C GLN A 123 -4.09 -31.05 -3.60
N ILE A 124 -5.13 -30.62 -4.34
CA ILE A 124 -4.98 -30.08 -5.69
C ILE A 124 -4.12 -28.82 -5.66
N PHE A 125 -4.37 -27.92 -4.70
CA PHE A 125 -3.61 -26.68 -4.55
C PHE A 125 -2.11 -26.94 -4.32
N SER A 126 -1.77 -27.86 -3.42
CA SER A 126 -0.37 -28.24 -3.16
C SER A 126 0.33 -28.80 -4.40
N GLN A 127 -0.38 -29.52 -5.26
CA GLN A 127 0.19 -30.15 -6.46
C GLN A 127 0.31 -29.20 -7.65
N HIS A 128 -0.65 -28.27 -7.81
CA HIS A 128 -0.79 -27.49 -9.04
C HIS A 128 -0.62 -25.98 -8.87
N CYS A 129 -0.79 -25.44 -7.66
CA CYS A 129 -0.89 -23.99 -7.44
C CYS A 129 0.26 -23.45 -6.57
N ALA A 130 0.69 -24.21 -5.57
CA ALA A 130 1.65 -23.77 -4.56
C ALA A 130 3.03 -23.39 -5.14
N ALA A 131 3.44 -23.99 -6.26
CA ALA A 131 4.70 -23.65 -6.93
C ALA A 131 4.79 -22.17 -7.34
N CYS A 132 3.65 -21.54 -7.65
CA CYS A 132 3.58 -20.12 -8.01
C CYS A 132 2.99 -19.29 -6.86
N HIS A 133 1.91 -19.75 -6.24
CA HIS A 133 1.18 -18.99 -5.23
C HIS A 133 1.66 -19.21 -3.79
N GLY A 134 2.65 -20.07 -3.57
CA GLY A 134 3.14 -20.47 -2.24
C GLY A 134 2.20 -21.44 -1.52
N ASP A 135 2.75 -22.21 -0.58
CA ASP A 135 2.03 -23.27 0.16
C ASP A 135 0.80 -22.78 0.95
N HIS A 136 0.79 -21.50 1.32
CA HIS A 136 -0.30 -20.85 2.04
C HIS A 136 -1.02 -19.80 1.18
N GLY A 137 -0.81 -19.82 -0.14
CA GLY A 137 -1.39 -18.81 -1.05
C GLY A 137 -0.79 -17.42 -0.85
N GLN A 138 0.39 -17.31 -0.23
CA GLN A 138 1.05 -16.06 0.09
C GLN A 138 1.69 -15.35 -1.11
N GLY A 139 1.57 -15.87 -2.33
CA GLY A 139 2.12 -15.30 -3.56
C GLY A 139 3.65 -15.24 -3.58
N GLY A 140 4.19 -14.56 -4.59
CA GLY A 140 5.63 -14.28 -4.67
C GLY A 140 6.13 -13.38 -3.54
N ALA A 141 7.44 -13.44 -3.28
CA ALA A 141 8.12 -12.56 -2.33
C ALA A 141 8.03 -11.07 -2.77
N GLY A 142 8.19 -10.17 -1.81
CA GLY A 142 8.12 -8.72 -1.95
C GLY A 142 6.68 -8.18 -2.01
N THR A 143 6.58 -6.91 -2.40
CA THR A 143 5.30 -6.18 -2.47
C THR A 143 4.50 -6.44 -3.75
N GLY A 144 4.97 -7.35 -4.62
CA GLY A 144 4.48 -7.47 -5.99
C GLY A 144 5.33 -6.70 -7.01
N VAL A 145 6.12 -5.71 -6.55
CA VAL A 145 7.02 -4.89 -7.37
C VAL A 145 8.27 -4.56 -6.57
N THR A 146 9.41 -5.14 -6.92
CA THR A 146 10.70 -4.76 -6.32
C THR A 146 11.51 -4.01 -7.34
N PHE A 147 11.73 -2.71 -7.11
CA PHE A 147 12.70 -1.93 -7.89
C PHE A 147 14.15 -2.40 -7.69
N SER A 148 14.41 -3.19 -6.64
CA SER A 148 15.75 -3.59 -6.18
C SER A 148 16.08 -5.06 -6.32
N ARG A 149 15.14 -5.92 -6.72
CA ARG A 149 15.38 -7.35 -6.95
C ARG A 149 14.95 -7.72 -8.36
N PRO A 150 15.76 -8.50 -9.10
CA PRO A 150 15.32 -9.08 -10.37
C PRO A 150 14.02 -9.83 -10.15
N ARG A 151 13.04 -9.63 -11.04
CA ARG A 151 11.82 -10.44 -10.99
C ARG A 151 12.15 -11.85 -11.46
N GLU A 152 11.71 -12.85 -10.71
CA GLU A 152 11.80 -14.26 -11.12
C GLU A 152 10.82 -14.57 -12.27
N ALA A 153 9.77 -13.77 -12.43
CA ALA A 153 8.82 -13.84 -13.54
C ALA A 153 8.34 -12.44 -13.98
N PRO A 154 7.98 -12.23 -15.26
CA PRO A 154 7.44 -10.95 -15.75
C PRO A 154 6.22 -10.46 -14.96
N ILE A 155 5.37 -11.42 -14.53
CA ILE A 155 4.17 -11.21 -13.72
C ILE A 155 4.26 -12.13 -12.51
N MET A 156 4.37 -11.56 -11.32
CA MET A 156 4.41 -12.34 -10.08
C MET A 156 3.02 -12.85 -9.69
N ALA A 157 2.97 -14.08 -9.18
CA ALA A 157 1.72 -14.67 -8.71
C ALA A 157 1.16 -13.88 -7.52
N PRO A 158 -0.11 -13.47 -7.56
CA PRO A 158 -0.72 -12.70 -6.46
C PRO A 158 -0.88 -13.56 -5.21
N ALA A 159 -0.86 -12.88 -4.06
CA ALA A 159 -1.23 -13.47 -2.77
C ALA A 159 -2.74 -13.72 -2.70
N LEU A 160 -3.11 -14.99 -2.82
CA LEU A 160 -4.48 -15.47 -2.74
C LEU A 160 -5.02 -15.39 -1.32
N ASN A 161 -4.18 -15.52 -0.29
CA ASN A 161 -4.59 -15.34 1.09
C ASN A 161 -4.66 -13.86 1.54
N ASN A 162 -4.43 -12.91 0.62
CA ASN A 162 -4.48 -11.49 0.94
C ASN A 162 -5.92 -11.07 1.32
N PRO A 163 -6.13 -10.43 2.48
CA PRO A 163 -7.48 -10.11 2.95
C PRO A 163 -8.20 -9.08 2.08
N GLY A 164 -7.48 -8.16 1.45
CA GLY A 164 -8.05 -7.25 0.45
C GLY A 164 -8.56 -8.02 -0.77
N PHE A 165 -7.81 -9.02 -1.25
CA PHE A 165 -8.24 -9.89 -2.35
C PHE A 165 -9.45 -10.74 -1.98
N GLN A 166 -9.40 -11.42 -0.83
CA GLN A 166 -10.47 -12.28 -0.35
C GLN A 166 -11.80 -11.53 -0.17
N LYS A 167 -11.75 -10.26 0.30
CA LYS A 167 -12.92 -9.37 0.40
C LYS A 167 -13.42 -8.84 -0.96
N SER A 168 -12.56 -8.79 -1.98
CA SER A 168 -12.93 -8.29 -3.31
C SER A 168 -13.53 -9.35 -4.22
N VAL A 169 -13.06 -10.59 -4.14
CA VAL A 169 -13.40 -11.66 -5.07
C VAL A 169 -14.56 -12.50 -4.55
N SER A 170 -15.50 -12.90 -5.41
CA SER A 170 -16.55 -13.87 -5.08
C SER A 170 -16.18 -15.28 -5.52
N ASP A 171 -16.82 -16.29 -4.94
CA ASP A 171 -16.54 -17.71 -5.22
C ASP A 171 -16.76 -18.05 -6.70
N ALA A 172 -17.89 -17.61 -7.27
CA ALA A 172 -18.16 -17.78 -8.68
C ALA A 172 -17.12 -17.08 -9.59
N MET A 173 -16.54 -15.97 -9.16
CA MET A 173 -15.46 -15.30 -9.90
C MET A 173 -14.13 -16.04 -9.78
N LEU A 174 -13.82 -16.60 -8.59
CA LEU A 174 -12.66 -17.47 -8.39
C LEU A 174 -12.76 -18.70 -9.30
N LYS A 175 -13.92 -19.38 -9.31
CA LYS A 175 -14.19 -20.50 -10.21
C LYS A 175 -14.01 -20.10 -11.67
N ALA A 176 -14.61 -19.00 -12.11
CA ALA A 176 -14.46 -18.51 -13.48
C ALA A 176 -12.99 -18.20 -13.84
N THR A 177 -12.21 -17.69 -12.89
CA THR A 177 -10.77 -17.44 -13.07
C THR A 177 -10.00 -18.75 -13.23
N LEU A 178 -10.28 -19.77 -12.42
CA LEU A 178 -9.63 -21.09 -12.50
C LEU A 178 -9.93 -21.79 -13.84
N LEU A 179 -11.19 -21.73 -14.28
CA LEU A 179 -11.62 -22.39 -15.53
C LEU A 179 -11.14 -21.68 -16.79
N ARG A 180 -10.93 -20.35 -16.73
CA ARG A 180 -10.44 -19.58 -17.89
C ARG A 180 -8.92 -19.50 -17.94
N GLY A 181 -8.25 -19.53 -16.78
CA GLY A 181 -6.86 -19.11 -16.69
C GLY A 181 -6.70 -17.62 -17.01
N ARG A 182 -5.47 -17.20 -17.30
CA ARG A 182 -5.11 -15.83 -17.67
C ARG A 182 -4.05 -15.84 -18.77
N ARG A 183 -4.46 -15.84 -20.04
CA ARG A 183 -3.50 -15.68 -21.15
C ARG A 183 -2.72 -14.38 -21.00
N GLY A 184 -1.44 -14.42 -21.38
CA GLY A 184 -0.50 -13.34 -21.11
C GLY A 184 0.17 -13.43 -19.73
N THR A 185 -0.19 -14.43 -18.90
CA THR A 185 0.52 -14.76 -17.66
C THR A 185 0.84 -16.26 -17.60
N PRO A 186 1.69 -16.71 -16.66
CA PRO A 186 1.94 -18.13 -16.41
C PRO A 186 0.78 -18.91 -15.75
N MET A 187 -0.43 -18.35 -15.64
CA MET A 187 -1.59 -18.97 -14.99
C MET A 187 -2.52 -19.61 -16.04
N PRO A 188 -2.38 -20.91 -16.36
CA PRO A 188 -3.24 -21.59 -17.33
C PRO A 188 -4.64 -21.86 -16.76
N ALA A 189 -5.57 -22.28 -17.62
CA ALA A 189 -6.82 -22.86 -17.15
C ALA A 189 -6.56 -24.21 -16.46
N ILE A 190 -7.28 -24.53 -15.39
CA ILE A 190 -7.08 -25.80 -14.67
C ILE A 190 -7.33 -27.04 -15.56
N THR A 191 -8.20 -26.89 -16.57
CA THR A 191 -8.52 -27.95 -17.54
C THR A 191 -7.34 -28.32 -18.41
N GLU A 192 -6.41 -27.39 -18.65
CA GLU A 192 -5.16 -27.67 -19.36
C GLU A 192 -4.21 -28.57 -18.54
N SER A 193 -4.40 -28.61 -17.21
CA SER A 193 -3.69 -29.50 -16.29
C SER A 193 -4.45 -30.82 -16.02
N GLY A 194 -5.50 -31.11 -16.79
CA GLY A 194 -6.31 -32.33 -16.65
C GLY A 194 -7.34 -32.30 -15.51
N LEU A 195 -7.51 -31.16 -14.84
CA LEU A 195 -8.51 -30.97 -13.79
C LEU A 195 -9.90 -30.71 -14.38
N LYS A 196 -10.94 -31.12 -13.66
CA LYS A 196 -12.34 -30.99 -14.05
C LYS A 196 -12.96 -29.74 -13.43
N GLU A 197 -14.15 -29.36 -13.92
CA GLU A 197 -14.88 -28.22 -13.35
C GLU A 197 -15.22 -28.40 -11.86
N SER A 198 -15.55 -29.62 -11.42
CA SER A 198 -15.76 -29.94 -10.00
C SER A 198 -14.52 -29.68 -9.14
N ASP A 199 -13.33 -29.77 -9.72
CA ASP A 199 -12.06 -29.53 -9.02
C ASP A 199 -11.88 -28.04 -8.74
N ALA A 200 -12.47 -27.17 -9.57
CA ALA A 200 -12.51 -25.74 -9.31
C ALA A 200 -13.35 -25.42 -8.08
N ASP A 201 -14.47 -26.14 -7.86
CA ASP A 201 -15.32 -25.93 -6.68
C ASP A 201 -14.56 -26.29 -5.39
N ASP A 202 -13.87 -27.43 -5.38
CA ASP A 202 -13.03 -27.87 -4.26
C ASP A 202 -11.87 -26.89 -4.00
N LEU A 203 -11.20 -26.43 -5.07
CA LEU A 203 -10.17 -25.40 -4.97
C LEU A 203 -10.73 -24.10 -4.37
N VAL A 204 -11.91 -23.64 -4.80
CA VAL A 204 -12.55 -22.44 -4.24
C VAL A 204 -12.84 -22.62 -2.75
N ALA A 205 -13.37 -23.78 -2.35
CA ALA A 205 -13.62 -24.08 -0.94
C ALA A 205 -12.32 -24.01 -0.12
N TRP A 206 -11.23 -24.60 -0.60
CA TRP A 206 -9.91 -24.50 0.03
C TRP A 206 -9.37 -23.06 0.07
N LEU A 207 -9.51 -22.29 -1.02
CA LEU A 207 -9.02 -20.90 -1.08
C LEU A 207 -9.68 -19.99 -0.04
N ARG A 208 -10.88 -20.34 0.44
CA ARG A 208 -11.57 -19.64 1.53
C ARG A 208 -11.10 -20.05 2.93
N GLU A 209 -10.43 -21.20 3.05
CA GLU A 209 -9.82 -21.69 4.30
C GLU A 209 -8.35 -21.28 4.45
N LEU A 210 -7.76 -20.64 3.43
CA LEU A 210 -6.39 -20.15 3.51
C LEU A 210 -6.20 -19.24 4.73
N PRO A 211 -5.10 -19.41 5.50
CA PRO A 211 -4.82 -18.54 6.62
C PRO A 211 -4.63 -17.12 6.10
N ALA A 212 -5.43 -16.20 6.62
CA ALA A 212 -5.37 -14.79 6.20
C ALA A 212 -3.95 -14.27 6.36
N ASP A 213 -3.46 -13.60 5.32
CA ASP A 213 -2.21 -12.86 5.40
C ASP A 213 -2.31 -11.82 6.51
N PRO A 214 -1.42 -11.81 7.52
CA PRO A 214 -1.48 -10.83 8.60
C PRO A 214 -1.44 -9.42 8.01
N VAL A 215 -2.50 -8.64 8.27
CA VAL A 215 -2.44 -7.20 8.00
C VAL A 215 -1.74 -6.59 9.20
N PRO A 216 -0.66 -5.81 9.00
CA PRO A 216 -0.08 -5.03 10.07
C PRO A 216 -1.19 -4.16 10.69
N GLN A 217 -1.55 -4.44 11.94
CA GLN A 217 -2.56 -3.64 12.62
C GLN A 217 -1.96 -2.28 12.89
N ARG A 218 -2.68 -1.22 12.53
CA ARG A 218 -2.30 0.13 12.92
C ARG A 218 -2.45 0.19 14.43
N THR A 219 -1.34 0.16 15.15
CA THR A 219 -1.35 0.34 16.59
C THR A 219 -1.63 1.83 16.88
N ASP A 220 -2.34 2.13 17.96
CA ASP A 220 -2.45 3.52 18.47
C ASP A 220 -1.12 4.01 19.08
N GLU A 221 -0.02 3.30 18.80
CA GLU A 221 1.30 3.67 19.29
C GLU A 221 1.77 4.97 18.68
N SER A 222 2.49 5.72 19.50
CA SER A 222 3.12 6.96 19.11
C SER A 222 4.03 6.76 17.89
N ALA A 223 3.96 7.70 16.94
CA ALA A 223 4.87 7.77 15.79
C ALA A 223 6.33 7.97 16.19
N VAL A 224 6.59 8.32 17.45
CA VAL A 224 7.91 8.52 18.04
C VAL A 224 8.06 7.76 19.36
N ILE A 225 9.26 7.25 19.59
CA ILE A 225 9.71 6.74 20.89
C ILE A 225 10.30 7.92 21.65
N ARG A 226 9.93 8.09 22.92
CA ARG A 226 10.42 9.16 23.81
C ARG A 226 10.91 8.57 25.11
N MET A 227 12.02 9.09 25.62
CA MET A 227 12.55 8.68 26.93
C MET A 227 13.13 9.88 27.67
N GLN A 228 12.90 9.92 28.97
CA GLN A 228 13.42 10.98 29.85
C GLN A 228 14.68 10.47 30.53
N SER A 229 15.75 11.26 30.45
CA SER A 229 17.02 10.96 31.11
C SER A 229 17.08 11.64 32.48
N PRO A 230 17.51 10.92 33.53
CA PRO A 230 17.81 11.52 34.84
C PRO A 230 19.17 12.25 34.86
N TYR A 231 19.98 12.10 33.82
CA TYR A 231 21.35 12.61 33.73
C TYR A 231 21.42 14.02 33.12
N SER A 232 22.60 14.64 33.21
CA SER A 232 22.87 15.90 32.49
C SER A 232 22.83 15.69 30.97
N PHE A 233 22.79 16.80 30.21
CA PHE A 233 22.77 16.72 28.75
C PHE A 233 24.02 16.03 28.20
N GLU A 234 25.20 16.44 28.68
CA GLU A 234 26.48 15.87 28.26
C GLU A 234 26.61 14.40 28.64
N GLU A 235 26.22 14.03 29.86
CA GLU A 235 26.25 12.63 30.32
C GLU A 235 25.28 11.75 29.52
N THR A 236 24.07 12.24 29.25
CA THR A 236 23.09 11.54 28.40
C THR A 236 23.62 11.33 26.98
N LEU A 237 24.27 12.35 26.41
CA LEU A 237 24.85 12.26 25.07
C LEU A 237 25.97 11.21 25.00
N ASP A 238 26.85 11.18 25.99
CA ASP A 238 27.94 10.20 26.07
C ASP A 238 27.40 8.79 26.31
N ASN A 239 26.41 8.61 27.21
CA ASN A 239 25.76 7.33 27.45
C ASN A 239 25.06 6.80 26.18
N LEU A 240 24.35 7.67 25.46
CA LEU A 240 23.73 7.31 24.18
C LEU A 240 24.76 6.81 23.16
N LYS A 241 25.90 7.49 23.04
CA LYS A 241 26.96 7.08 22.10
C LYS A 241 27.57 5.74 22.48
N GLN A 242 27.73 5.47 23.77
CA GLN A 242 28.20 4.18 24.27
C GLN A 242 27.17 3.06 24.00
N ALA A 243 25.89 3.29 24.30
CA ALA A 243 24.80 2.36 24.01
C ALA A 243 24.71 2.04 22.51
N ILE A 244 24.76 3.05 21.63
CA ILE A 244 24.80 2.85 20.18
C ILE A 244 25.95 1.91 19.77
N ALA A 245 27.15 2.13 20.32
CA ALA A 245 28.31 1.29 20.03
C ALA A 245 28.17 -0.14 20.58
N ALA A 246 27.61 -0.31 21.79
CA ALA A 246 27.37 -1.60 22.42
C ALA A 246 26.41 -2.48 21.59
N HIS A 247 25.45 -1.85 20.92
CA HIS A 247 24.51 -2.51 20.00
C HIS A 247 25.07 -2.71 18.57
N ASN A 248 26.38 -2.57 18.37
CA ASN A 248 27.09 -2.71 17.09
C ASN A 248 26.66 -1.70 16.02
N PHE A 249 26.14 -0.55 16.41
CA PHE A 249 25.94 0.58 15.51
C PHE A 249 27.16 1.51 15.56
N ARG A 250 27.43 2.16 14.44
CA ARG A 250 28.47 3.19 14.35
C ARG A 250 27.83 4.57 14.31
N VAL A 251 28.26 5.47 15.19
CA VAL A 251 27.94 6.90 15.08
C VAL A 251 28.57 7.43 13.79
N ILE A 252 27.74 7.97 12.91
CA ILE A 252 28.11 8.49 11.60
C ILE A 252 28.36 9.99 11.67
N ARG A 253 27.48 10.71 12.38
CA ARG A 253 27.50 12.17 12.42
C ARG A 253 26.75 12.69 13.63
N GLU A 254 27.21 13.83 14.13
CA GLU A 254 26.61 14.57 15.23
C GLU A 254 26.42 16.02 14.79
N GLN A 255 25.31 16.65 15.18
CA GLN A 255 25.09 18.08 14.95
C GLN A 255 24.04 18.64 15.90
N THR A 256 24.03 19.96 16.10
CA THR A 256 22.86 20.62 16.68
C THR A 256 21.68 20.62 15.71
N LEU A 257 20.46 20.72 16.23
CA LEU A 257 19.25 20.76 15.41
C LEU A 257 19.24 21.96 14.46
N ASN A 258 19.76 23.11 14.92
CA ASN A 258 19.82 24.34 14.15
C ASN A 258 21.12 24.53 13.34
N SER A 259 21.98 23.51 13.26
CA SER A 259 23.22 23.58 12.48
C SER A 259 22.94 23.93 11.02
N GLY A 260 23.64 24.94 10.50
CA GLY A 260 23.44 25.46 9.14
C GLY A 260 22.24 26.40 8.98
N PHE A 261 21.40 26.59 10.01
CA PHE A 261 20.34 27.60 10.04
C PHE A 261 20.74 28.88 10.77
N VAL A 262 21.85 28.84 11.51
CA VAL A 262 22.41 29.98 12.27
C VAL A 262 23.90 30.13 11.97
N GLU A 263 24.46 31.29 12.31
CA GLU A 263 25.88 31.55 12.18
C GLU A 263 26.72 30.60 13.06
N PRO A 264 27.90 30.16 12.59
CA PRO A 264 28.77 29.28 13.36
C PRO A 264 29.08 29.84 14.76
N GLY A 265 28.87 29.02 15.79
CA GLY A 265 29.02 29.39 17.19
C GLY A 265 27.74 29.88 17.88
N GLN A 266 26.65 30.08 17.13
CA GLN A 266 25.33 30.45 17.67
C GLN A 266 24.34 29.27 17.75
N GLU A 267 24.82 28.05 17.50
CA GLU A 267 23.98 26.86 17.55
C GLU A 267 23.42 26.58 18.95
N ASP A 268 22.17 26.08 19.02
CA ASP A 268 21.58 25.69 20.30
C ASP A 268 22.12 24.30 20.68
N LYS A 269 23.07 24.30 21.61
CA LYS A 269 23.71 23.08 22.10
C LYS A 269 22.77 22.19 22.92
N ARG A 270 21.59 22.69 23.28
CA ARG A 270 20.57 21.95 24.04
C ARG A 270 19.65 21.12 23.15
N GLN A 271 19.82 21.20 21.83
CA GLN A 271 19.09 20.40 20.85
C GLN A 271 20.09 19.74 19.92
N TYR A 272 20.30 18.43 20.09
CA TYR A 272 21.37 17.70 19.44
C TYR A 272 20.87 16.45 18.74
N ILE A 273 21.47 16.11 17.61
CA ILE A 273 21.10 14.96 16.80
C ILE A 273 22.30 14.05 16.65
N VAL A 274 22.12 12.79 17.01
CA VAL A 274 23.09 11.71 16.77
C VAL A 274 22.57 10.84 15.64
N TYR A 275 23.33 10.77 14.55
CA TYR A 275 23.10 9.88 13.43
C TYR A 275 24.00 8.66 13.54
N PHE A 276 23.43 7.48 13.38
CA PHE A 276 24.15 6.21 13.51
C PHE A 276 23.61 5.17 12.54
N CYS A 277 24.39 4.10 12.33
CA CYS A 277 23.98 3.06 11.39
C CYS A 277 24.64 1.72 11.70
N SER A 278 23.91 0.63 11.39
CA SER A 278 24.44 -0.72 11.29
C SER A 278 24.42 -1.12 9.82
N PHE A 279 25.59 -1.41 9.24
CA PHE A 279 25.70 -1.73 7.82
C PHE A 279 24.99 -3.04 7.44
N SER A 280 24.99 -4.03 8.34
CA SER A 280 24.30 -5.30 8.11
C SER A 280 22.79 -5.10 8.07
N PHE A 281 22.25 -4.40 9.07
CA PHE A 281 20.82 -4.08 9.13
C PHE A 281 20.38 -3.19 7.96
N LEU A 282 21.19 -2.17 7.63
CA LEU A 282 20.98 -1.29 6.48
C LEU A 282 20.85 -2.09 5.18
N ASN A 283 21.80 -2.98 4.90
CA ASN A 283 21.80 -3.77 3.68
C ASN A 283 20.60 -4.73 3.63
N GLU A 284 20.25 -5.36 4.76
CA GLU A 284 19.05 -6.20 4.87
C GLU A 284 17.78 -5.39 4.53
N ALA A 285 17.56 -4.27 5.21
CA ALA A 285 16.34 -3.47 5.06
C ALA A 285 16.20 -2.89 3.65
N LEU A 286 17.28 -2.34 3.07
CA LEU A 286 17.28 -1.84 1.69
C LEU A 286 17.05 -2.95 0.66
N SER A 287 17.48 -4.18 0.95
CA SER A 287 17.21 -5.31 0.06
C SER A 287 15.72 -5.69 0.04
N ILE A 288 15.00 -5.45 1.13
CA ILE A 288 13.55 -5.70 1.24
C ILE A 288 12.79 -4.57 0.56
N ASP A 289 13.14 -3.31 0.85
CA ASP A 289 12.54 -2.15 0.23
C ASP A 289 13.53 -0.97 0.16
N PRO A 290 13.94 -0.50 -1.03
CA PRO A 290 14.86 0.63 -1.13
C PRO A 290 14.26 1.92 -0.58
N ARG A 291 12.92 2.03 -0.49
CA ARG A 291 12.24 3.24 0.00
C ARG A 291 12.53 3.50 1.48
N VAL A 292 13.00 2.49 2.25
CA VAL A 292 13.43 2.73 3.63
C VAL A 292 14.61 3.70 3.72
N GLY A 293 15.34 3.91 2.62
CA GLY A 293 16.40 4.92 2.48
C GLY A 293 16.00 6.32 2.96
N MET A 294 14.71 6.68 2.90
CA MET A 294 14.21 7.97 3.41
C MET A 294 14.35 8.15 4.92
N PHE A 295 14.50 7.04 5.67
CA PHE A 295 14.64 7.03 7.13
C PHE A 295 16.06 6.71 7.59
N LEU A 296 17.02 6.66 6.65
CA LEU A 296 18.41 6.30 6.91
C LEU A 296 19.32 7.53 6.76
N PRO A 297 20.40 7.64 7.55
CA PRO A 297 20.77 6.76 8.66
C PRO A 297 19.84 6.89 9.88
N CYS A 298 19.92 5.94 10.81
CA CYS A 298 19.19 5.99 12.08
C CYS A 298 19.50 7.30 12.82
N ARG A 299 18.50 7.84 13.51
CA ARG A 299 18.61 9.12 14.20
C ARG A 299 18.02 9.06 15.61
N VAL A 300 18.69 9.66 16.58
CA VAL A 300 18.12 10.04 17.88
C VAL A 300 18.37 11.54 18.08
N THR A 301 17.33 12.26 18.49
CA THR A 301 17.40 13.67 18.85
C THR A 301 17.34 13.79 20.38
N LEU A 302 18.31 14.48 20.97
CA LEU A 302 18.31 14.86 22.37
C LEU A 302 17.86 16.31 22.48
N GLN A 303 17.03 16.60 23.47
CA GLN A 303 16.56 17.95 23.75
C GLN A 303 16.51 18.20 25.26
N GLU A 304 17.13 19.28 25.70
CA GLU A 304 16.91 19.80 27.05
C GLU A 304 15.57 20.52 27.13
N THR A 305 14.78 20.19 28.15
CA THR A 305 13.46 20.75 28.43
C THR A 305 13.38 21.19 29.89
N ASP A 306 12.31 21.89 30.26
CA ASP A 306 12.04 22.27 31.66
C ASP A 306 11.92 21.06 32.62
N LYS A 307 11.71 19.85 32.06
CA LYS A 307 11.57 18.59 32.81
C LYS A 307 12.84 17.75 32.84
N GLY A 308 13.93 18.24 32.26
CA GLY A 308 15.17 17.49 32.07
C GLY A 308 15.46 17.18 30.60
N VAL A 309 16.32 16.20 30.35
CA VAL A 309 16.77 15.83 29.01
C VAL A 309 15.87 14.75 28.43
N GLU A 310 15.31 15.00 27.25
CA GLU A 310 14.49 14.03 26.51
C GLU A 310 15.25 13.48 25.30
N LEU A 311 15.19 12.18 25.08
CA LEU A 311 15.60 11.52 23.84
C LEU A 311 14.36 11.19 23.02
N VAL A 312 14.40 11.48 21.72
CA VAL A 312 13.30 11.23 20.78
C VAL A 312 13.82 10.57 19.51
N THR A 313 13.15 9.52 19.07
CA THR A 313 13.38 8.88 17.77
C THR A 313 12.08 8.45 17.11
N ILE A 314 12.13 8.13 15.82
CA ILE A 314 10.96 7.59 15.10
C ILE A 314 10.66 6.19 15.61
N ASN A 315 9.38 5.83 15.70
CA ASN A 315 8.98 4.44 15.95
C ASN A 315 9.02 3.65 14.62
N PRO A 316 9.93 2.68 14.43
CA PRO A 316 10.03 1.94 13.18
C PRO A 316 8.81 1.06 12.87
N GLU A 317 8.02 0.66 13.86
CA GLU A 317 6.78 -0.10 13.62
C GLU A 317 5.76 0.72 12.82
N ASN A 318 5.78 2.06 12.99
CA ASN A 318 4.99 2.96 12.17
C ASN A 318 5.50 3.09 10.72
N LEU A 319 6.72 2.63 10.41
CA LEU A 319 7.31 2.75 9.07
C LEU A 319 6.82 1.70 8.07
N SER A 320 6.63 0.44 8.48
CA SER A 320 6.23 -0.61 7.53
C SER A 320 4.84 -0.33 6.92
N HIS A 321 3.96 0.31 7.70
CA HIS A 321 2.66 0.79 7.24
C HIS A 321 2.75 1.84 6.12
N LEU A 322 3.72 2.76 6.21
CA LEU A 322 3.92 3.79 5.17
C LEU A 322 4.23 3.16 3.81
N PHE A 323 4.89 2.01 3.81
CA PHE A 323 5.32 1.33 2.60
C PHE A 323 4.34 0.25 2.11
N ASN A 324 3.32 -0.07 2.91
CA ASN A 324 2.40 -1.19 2.71
C ASN A 324 3.17 -2.48 2.33
N ASN A 325 4.23 -2.79 3.07
CA ASN A 325 5.15 -3.90 2.77
C ASN A 325 5.36 -4.77 4.01
N ARG A 326 4.69 -5.92 4.04
CA ARG A 326 4.75 -6.84 5.19
C ARG A 326 6.14 -7.45 5.43
N GLU A 327 6.97 -7.53 4.39
CA GLU A 327 8.32 -8.10 4.54
C GLU A 327 9.22 -7.20 5.40
N LEU A 328 8.88 -5.91 5.52
CA LEU A 328 9.56 -4.99 6.42
C LEU A 328 9.14 -5.14 7.88
N ASP A 329 7.96 -5.69 8.19
CA ASP A 329 7.43 -5.70 9.56
C ASP A 329 8.42 -6.31 10.55
N LYS A 330 9.00 -7.46 10.19
CA LYS A 330 10.00 -8.12 11.05
C LYS A 330 11.24 -7.27 11.25
N ALA A 331 11.68 -6.52 10.25
CA ALA A 331 12.83 -5.62 10.37
C ALA A 331 12.46 -4.39 11.22
N CYS A 332 11.25 -3.85 11.05
CA CYS A 332 10.71 -2.74 11.82
C CYS A 332 10.55 -3.07 13.31
N VAL A 333 9.95 -4.22 13.66
CA VAL A 333 9.83 -4.69 15.06
C VAL A 333 11.20 -4.86 15.70
N ARG A 334 12.16 -5.51 15.00
CA ARG A 334 13.53 -5.63 15.51
C ARG A 334 14.20 -4.27 15.73
N MET A 335 14.01 -3.32 14.80
CA MET A 335 14.59 -1.99 14.95
C MET A 335 13.92 -1.19 16.05
N HIS A 336 12.62 -1.37 16.29
CA HIS A 336 11.92 -0.79 17.43
C HIS A 336 12.56 -1.26 18.73
N HIS A 337 12.73 -2.58 18.91
CA HIS A 337 13.40 -3.11 20.10
C HIS A 337 14.82 -2.55 20.27
N LEU A 338 15.62 -2.52 19.19
CA LEU A 338 16.97 -1.95 19.25
C LEU A 338 16.98 -0.47 19.64
N TYR A 339 16.04 0.34 19.12
CA TYR A 339 15.91 1.73 19.54
C TYR A 339 15.55 1.85 21.02
N THR A 340 14.58 1.07 21.47
CA THR A 340 14.14 1.08 22.87
C THR A 340 15.29 0.68 23.79
N GLU A 341 15.98 -0.42 23.52
CA GLU A 341 17.14 -0.88 24.30
C GLU A 341 18.26 0.17 24.34
N ILE A 342 18.60 0.80 23.21
CA ILE A 342 19.61 1.87 23.16
C ILE A 342 19.19 3.08 24.00
N LEU A 343 17.90 3.47 23.93
CA LEU A 343 17.39 4.61 24.70
C LEU A 343 17.34 4.28 26.20
N GLU A 344 16.92 3.07 26.57
CA GLU A 344 16.89 2.60 27.96
C GLU A 344 18.31 2.59 28.53
N GLU A 345 19.28 1.97 27.85
CA GLU A 345 20.67 1.95 28.29
C GLU A 345 21.29 3.35 28.40
N ALA A 346 20.86 4.30 27.56
CA ALA A 346 21.32 5.68 27.62
C ALA A 346 20.73 6.49 28.79
N THR A 347 19.63 6.02 29.39
CA THR A 347 18.83 6.77 30.38
C THR A 347 18.63 6.07 31.72
N LEU A 348 19.04 4.80 31.84
CA LEU A 348 18.98 4.01 33.07
C LEU A 348 20.14 4.26 34.02
#